data_AF-A0A6L7USM1-F1
#
_entry.id   AF-A0A6L7USM1-F1
#
_cell.length_a   1.000
_cell.length_b   1.000
_cell.length_c   1.000
_cell.angle_alpha   90.00
_cell.angle_beta   90.00
_cell.angle_gamma   90.00
#
_symmetry.space_group_name_H-M   'P 1'
#
loop_
_entity.id
_entity.type
_entity.pdbx_description
1 polymer ?
#
loop_
_entity_poly.entity_id
_entity_poly.type
_entity_poly.pdbx_seq_one_letter_code
_entity_poly.pdbx_strand_id
1 'polypeptide(L)'
;MAEHLRSREHLARRERRRVGAGREPEPHPEVRPGRRPAGLLGRLRSGRRHRAGHLARRPLAPAPDGHGPGRQPVYRILQRRLDQQVHPEAGRGPGQTPGPAPPADALTRRMSRRPLPPFLRAALPVLALAAAACGDPPTGPTDPEPPEPPEPPPIPIVAQIVPCAGGSADGFPCDRVDLAAQVSVTDLSPGRTPAGSADEWVVNDIWGWTDPQTGVEYALVGRHDGLAIVDLSTPTEPRPIAFMPSPTSQSIWRDMKVYEDHAYVVAEITGHGVQVLDLTRLRGLTAFTELGADARYREVSAVHNLAINEETGFAYAVGSNSGGETCGGGLHMIDLSDPKNPTFAGCHAPEGTGFLGTGYTHDVQCVVYRGPDAEHAGREICIGSNETVIVVSDVTDKANPVTLSTASYADRDYIHQGWLSEGHRYFYQNDELDERNNRVSRSRLLVWDLTDLDDPVLAKEHLGPTEAIDHNLYVHENRIYYSNYAFGVRILDISDPANPREAGYFDTVPEHNDTNLDGSWSTYPWFESGLFVTSSWDKGLFVLRLQQ
;
A
#
# COMPACT_ATOMS: atom_id res chain seq x y z
N MET A 1 7.58 33.24 -31.49
CA MET A 1 6.10 33.13 -31.38
C MET A 1 5.46 33.81 -32.60
N ALA A 2 4.88 33.06 -33.54
CA ALA A 2 4.03 33.60 -34.62
C ALA A 2 3.25 32.48 -35.36
N GLU A 3 3.92 31.38 -35.71
CA GLU A 3 3.37 30.38 -36.64
C GLU A 3 2.65 29.20 -35.96
N HIS A 4 2.95 28.91 -34.69
CA HIS A 4 2.44 27.71 -34.00
C HIS A 4 0.94 27.75 -33.66
N LEU A 5 0.26 28.88 -33.89
CA LEU A 5 -1.19 29.02 -33.65
C LEU A 5 -2.08 28.62 -34.84
N ARG A 6 -1.51 28.32 -36.03
CA ARG A 6 -2.31 27.95 -37.22
C ARG A 6 -2.59 26.46 -37.36
N SER A 7 -2.05 25.61 -36.48
CA SER A 7 -2.27 24.15 -36.52
C SER A 7 -3.59 23.72 -35.88
N ARG A 8 -3.93 24.27 -34.70
CA ARG A 8 -5.03 23.75 -33.87
C ARG A 8 -6.46 24.06 -34.38
N GLU A 9 -6.63 25.02 -35.29
CA GLU A 9 -7.95 25.29 -35.91
C GLU A 9 -8.34 24.26 -37.00
N HIS A 10 -7.39 23.48 -37.53
CA HIS A 10 -7.64 22.73 -38.77
C HIS A 10 -8.30 21.34 -38.58
N LEU A 11 -8.24 20.76 -37.37
CA LEU A 11 -8.97 19.53 -37.02
C LEU A 11 -10.46 19.81 -36.74
N ALA A 12 -10.76 20.85 -35.94
CA ALA A 12 -12.11 21.18 -35.49
C ALA A 12 -13.12 21.54 -36.62
N ARG A 13 -12.65 21.65 -37.88
CA ARG A 13 -13.48 21.92 -39.06
C ARG A 13 -13.72 20.70 -39.98
N ARG A 14 -13.20 19.50 -39.66
CA ARG A 14 -13.36 18.32 -40.54
C ARG A 14 -14.54 17.40 -40.23
N GLU A 15 -15.10 17.42 -39.02
CA GLU A 15 -16.24 16.56 -38.67
C GLU A 15 -17.61 17.18 -38.97
N ARG A 16 -17.71 18.51 -39.00
CA ARG A 16 -18.96 19.23 -39.35
C ARG A 16 -19.23 19.29 -40.86
N ARG A 17 -19.14 18.15 -41.57
CA ARG A 17 -19.47 18.08 -43.01
C ARG A 17 -19.83 16.68 -43.57
N ARG A 18 -20.56 15.83 -42.82
CA ARG A 18 -21.04 14.53 -43.36
C ARG A 18 -22.43 14.03 -42.92
N VAL A 19 -23.40 14.93 -42.72
CA VAL A 19 -24.83 14.59 -42.74
C VAL A 19 -25.53 15.49 -43.76
N GLY A 20 -26.37 14.91 -44.63
CA GLY A 20 -27.00 15.64 -45.73
C GLY A 20 -28.49 15.31 -45.90
N ALA A 21 -29.32 16.37 -45.83
CA ALA A 21 -30.69 16.52 -46.35
C ALA A 21 -31.74 15.41 -46.06
N GLY A 22 -32.75 15.72 -45.23
CA GLY A 22 -33.75 14.74 -44.79
C GLY A 22 -35.21 15.20 -44.53
N ARG A 23 -35.61 16.43 -44.92
CA ARG A 23 -36.99 17.00 -44.85
C ARG A 23 -37.65 17.14 -43.45
N GLU A 24 -38.09 18.36 -43.13
CA GLU A 24 -39.24 18.63 -42.25
C GLU A 24 -40.57 18.42 -43.03
N PRO A 25 -41.73 18.38 -42.35
CA PRO A 25 -42.49 19.64 -42.20
C PRO A 25 -43.30 19.84 -40.89
N GLU A 26 -43.33 21.09 -40.43
CA GLU A 26 -44.40 21.82 -39.70
C GLU A 26 -45.05 21.27 -38.38
N PRO A 27 -45.41 22.14 -37.42
CA PRO A 27 -45.93 21.76 -36.09
C PRO A 27 -47.45 21.94 -35.89
N HIS A 28 -47.98 21.48 -34.74
CA HIS A 28 -49.08 22.04 -33.90
C HIS A 28 -49.83 20.95 -33.10
N PRO A 29 -50.56 21.26 -31.99
CA PRO A 29 -50.47 22.40 -31.07
C PRO A 29 -50.44 21.99 -29.57
N GLU A 30 -50.37 22.97 -28.67
CA GLU A 30 -50.50 22.80 -27.21
C GLU A 30 -51.91 22.33 -26.75
N VAL A 31 -51.99 21.67 -25.59
CA VAL A 31 -53.26 21.43 -24.87
C VAL A 31 -53.14 21.87 -23.40
N ARG A 32 -54.08 22.68 -22.93
CA ARG A 32 -54.14 23.20 -21.55
C ARG A 32 -54.83 22.22 -20.57
N PRO A 33 -54.46 22.22 -19.28
CA PRO A 33 -55.07 21.32 -18.29
C PRO A 33 -56.52 21.70 -17.95
N GLY A 34 -57.42 20.70 -18.00
CA GLY A 34 -58.83 20.82 -17.59
C GLY A 34 -59.05 20.67 -16.08
N ARG A 35 -60.13 21.29 -15.55
CA ARG A 35 -60.49 21.23 -14.13
C ARG A 35 -61.35 20.00 -13.77
N ARG A 36 -61.29 19.63 -12.49
CA ARG A 36 -62.19 18.66 -11.81
C ARG A 36 -63.68 19.00 -11.97
N PRO A 37 -64.57 18.01 -11.77
CA PRO A 37 -65.54 18.10 -10.67
C PRO A 37 -65.32 17.00 -9.61
N ALA A 38 -66.13 17.00 -8.54
CA ALA A 38 -65.96 16.13 -7.37
C ALA A 38 -67.28 15.54 -6.85
N GLY A 39 -67.21 14.38 -6.19
CA GLY A 39 -68.32 13.72 -5.49
C GLY A 39 -68.31 12.19 -5.67
N LEU A 40 -68.84 11.38 -4.74
CA LEU A 40 -69.32 11.69 -3.39
C LEU A 40 -69.46 10.40 -2.55
N LEU A 41 -69.20 10.50 -1.24
CA LEU A 41 -69.64 9.58 -0.15
C LEU A 41 -69.22 8.09 -0.16
N GLY A 42 -68.61 7.66 0.96
CA GLY A 42 -68.38 6.25 1.32
C GLY A 42 -67.91 6.10 2.77
N ARG A 43 -68.82 6.27 3.74
CA ARG A 43 -68.50 6.16 5.18
C ARG A 43 -68.58 4.71 5.68
N LEU A 44 -67.67 4.32 6.56
CA LEU A 44 -68.01 3.56 7.77
C LEU A 44 -67.07 3.92 8.94
N ARG A 45 -67.40 3.49 10.16
CA ARG A 45 -66.75 3.91 11.42
C ARG A 45 -66.40 2.71 12.31
N SER A 46 -65.29 2.84 13.03
CA SER A 46 -65.01 2.42 14.42
C SER A 46 -63.66 1.68 14.55
N GLY A 47 -62.88 1.81 15.63
CA GLY A 47 -62.88 2.85 16.67
C GLY A 47 -62.83 2.35 18.11
N ARG A 48 -61.73 2.61 18.82
CA ARG A 48 -61.65 2.64 20.29
C ARG A 48 -60.54 3.62 20.75
N ARG A 49 -60.63 4.07 22.01
CA ARG A 49 -59.73 5.04 22.67
C ARG A 49 -59.36 4.53 24.06
N HIS A 50 -58.12 4.74 24.49
CA HIS A 50 -57.74 5.09 25.87
C HIS A 50 -56.48 5.98 25.74
N ARG A 51 -56.47 7.26 26.16
CA ARG A 51 -56.23 7.75 27.54
C ARG A 51 -55.10 6.98 28.22
N ALA A 52 -53.84 7.42 28.20
CA ALA A 52 -53.22 8.69 28.65
C ALA A 52 -52.96 8.75 30.17
N GLY A 53 -51.70 9.01 30.52
CA GLY A 53 -51.21 9.31 31.87
C GLY A 53 -49.98 10.20 31.79
N HIS A 54 -49.97 11.32 32.53
CA HIS A 54 -48.80 12.19 32.68
C HIS A 54 -47.88 11.65 33.78
N LEU A 55 -46.58 11.95 33.66
CA LEU A 55 -45.76 12.45 34.78
C LEU A 55 -44.64 13.35 34.24
N ALA A 56 -44.01 14.15 35.11
CA ALA A 56 -43.25 15.34 34.72
C ALA A 56 -41.73 15.23 34.89
N ARG A 57 -40.98 16.09 34.17
CA ARG A 57 -39.53 16.25 34.26
C ARG A 57 -39.08 16.75 35.64
N ARG A 58 -37.90 16.30 36.11
CA ARG A 58 -36.82 17.16 36.67
C ARG A 58 -35.46 16.44 36.56
N PRO A 59 -34.33 17.19 36.58
CA PRO A 59 -33.01 16.66 36.20
C PRO A 59 -32.23 16.06 37.37
N LEU A 60 -31.16 15.32 37.04
CA LEU A 60 -30.07 14.95 37.93
C LEU A 60 -28.78 15.66 37.51
N ALA A 61 -27.96 16.02 38.50
CA ALA A 61 -26.64 16.63 38.34
C ALA A 61 -25.54 15.61 38.71
N PRO A 62 -24.27 15.81 38.31
CA PRO A 62 -23.28 14.72 38.22
C PRO A 62 -22.45 14.49 39.50
N ALA A 63 -21.98 13.25 39.66
CA ALA A 63 -20.86 12.83 40.51
C ALA A 63 -20.57 11.32 40.28
N PRO A 64 -19.36 10.79 40.60
CA PRO A 64 -18.04 11.42 40.63
C PRO A 64 -17.00 10.65 39.76
N ASP A 65 -15.74 11.09 39.77
CA ASP A 65 -14.63 10.40 39.09
C ASP A 65 -14.34 9.00 39.65
N GLY A 66 -13.91 8.09 38.77
CA GLY A 66 -13.54 6.72 39.12
C GLY A 66 -12.53 6.11 38.15
N HIS A 67 -11.23 6.28 38.44
CA HIS A 67 -10.16 5.63 37.68
C HIS A 67 -10.21 4.09 37.86
N GLY A 68 -10.46 3.38 36.75
CA GLY A 68 -10.21 1.94 36.60
C GLY A 68 -9.16 1.69 35.50
N PRO A 69 -8.43 0.55 35.53
CA PRO A 69 -7.35 0.29 34.59
C PRO A 69 -7.87 0.15 33.15
N GLY A 70 -7.18 0.78 32.21
CA GLY A 70 -7.58 0.82 30.80
C GLY A 70 -7.58 -0.55 30.12
N ARG A 71 -8.59 -0.78 29.27
CA ARG A 71 -8.60 -1.90 28.32
C ARG A 71 -7.51 -1.64 27.27
N GLN A 72 -6.65 -2.61 27.03
CA GLN A 72 -5.59 -2.48 26.01
C GLN A 72 -6.17 -2.79 24.61
N PRO A 73 -5.75 -2.06 23.55
CA PRO A 73 -6.13 -2.39 22.18
C PRO A 73 -5.63 -3.77 21.73
N VAL A 74 -6.36 -4.38 20.79
CA VAL A 74 -6.10 -5.73 20.25
C VAL A 74 -4.77 -5.84 19.52
N TYR A 75 -4.27 -4.72 18.98
CA TYR A 75 -3.05 -4.56 18.17
C TYR A 75 -1.81 -5.33 18.71
N ARG A 76 -1.65 -5.43 20.03
CA ARG A 76 -0.54 -6.17 20.66
C ARG A 76 -0.58 -7.70 20.51
N ILE A 77 -1.64 -8.27 19.96
CA ILE A 77 -1.79 -9.72 19.74
C ILE A 77 -1.18 -10.15 18.39
N LEU A 78 -1.29 -9.32 17.36
CA LEU A 78 -0.67 -9.55 16.04
C LEU A 78 0.86 -9.51 16.14
N GLN A 79 1.40 -8.38 16.61
CA GLN A 79 2.85 -8.17 16.66
C GLN A 79 3.58 -9.22 17.53
N ARG A 80 2.98 -9.59 18.68
CA ARG A 80 3.52 -10.66 19.56
C ARG A 80 3.47 -12.08 18.97
N ARG A 81 2.75 -12.32 17.88
CA ARG A 81 2.75 -13.63 17.19
C ARG A 81 3.79 -13.69 16.08
N LEU A 82 4.03 -12.59 15.39
CA LEU A 82 5.16 -12.45 14.46
C LEU A 82 6.49 -12.63 15.21
N ASP A 83 6.67 -11.96 16.35
CA ASP A 83 7.83 -12.12 17.25
C ASP A 83 8.10 -13.59 17.65
N GLN A 84 7.07 -14.45 17.66
CA GLN A 84 7.16 -15.85 18.11
C GLN A 84 7.49 -16.86 17.02
N GLN A 85 7.52 -16.46 15.74
CA GLN A 85 7.84 -17.37 14.63
C GLN A 85 9.35 -17.39 14.26
N VAL A 86 10.12 -16.37 14.68
CA VAL A 86 11.55 -16.21 14.34
C VAL A 86 12.49 -17.03 15.24
N HIS A 87 11.99 -17.68 16.30
CA HIS A 87 12.81 -18.42 17.28
C HIS A 87 12.28 -19.84 17.59
N PRO A 88 12.96 -20.92 17.14
CA PRO A 88 12.60 -22.28 17.55
C PRO A 88 13.04 -22.55 18.99
N GLU A 89 12.11 -22.51 19.95
CA GLU A 89 12.41 -22.75 21.37
C GLU A 89 12.93 -24.19 21.63
N ALA A 90 14.12 -24.27 22.23
CA ALA A 90 14.64 -25.52 22.77
C ALA A 90 13.85 -25.92 24.04
N GLY A 91 12.89 -26.84 23.88
CA GLY A 91 11.87 -27.16 24.88
C GLY A 91 12.37 -27.60 26.26
N ARG A 92 11.56 -27.33 27.29
CA ARG A 92 11.80 -27.77 28.68
C ARG A 92 10.53 -28.32 29.34
N GLY A 93 10.72 -29.31 30.21
CA GLY A 93 9.66 -29.92 31.01
C GLY A 93 9.19 -29.05 32.20
N PRO A 94 8.11 -29.46 32.89
CA PRO A 94 7.32 -28.55 33.73
C PRO A 94 7.78 -28.44 35.19
N GLY A 95 7.56 -27.25 35.76
CA GLY A 95 7.07 -27.11 37.15
C GLY A 95 8.04 -26.58 38.21
N GLN A 96 7.83 -25.33 38.64
CA GLN A 96 7.59 -24.97 40.05
C GLN A 96 7.13 -23.52 40.23
N THR A 97 6.50 -23.22 41.37
CA THR A 97 5.83 -21.95 41.71
C THR A 97 6.77 -20.92 42.36
N PRO A 98 6.54 -19.61 42.17
CA PRO A 98 7.38 -18.54 42.74
C PRO A 98 7.09 -18.25 44.23
N GLY A 99 8.13 -17.80 44.95
CA GLY A 99 8.06 -17.18 46.28
C GLY A 99 8.66 -15.76 46.26
N PRO A 100 8.36 -14.90 47.26
CA PRO A 100 8.56 -13.45 47.15
C PRO A 100 9.95 -12.93 47.57
N ALA A 101 10.34 -11.78 47.00
CA ALA A 101 11.40 -10.90 47.51
C ALA A 101 10.89 -10.11 48.75
N PRO A 102 11.74 -9.56 49.64
CA PRO A 102 12.52 -8.33 49.37
C PRO A 102 13.89 -8.34 50.15
N PRO A 103 14.55 -7.22 50.54
CA PRO A 103 14.48 -5.82 50.13
C PRO A 103 15.85 -5.26 49.64
N ALA A 104 15.93 -3.94 49.41
CA ALA A 104 17.19 -3.21 49.22
C ALA A 104 17.64 -2.54 50.53
N ASP A 105 18.94 -2.24 50.69
CA ASP A 105 19.36 -0.83 50.85
C ASP A 105 20.87 -0.52 50.66
N ALA A 106 21.10 0.71 50.16
CA ALA A 106 22.13 1.70 50.48
C ALA A 106 23.60 1.39 50.94
N LEU A 107 24.54 2.11 50.27
CA LEU A 107 25.70 2.89 50.81
C LEU A 107 27.14 2.31 50.97
N THR A 108 28.06 3.03 50.32
CA THR A 108 29.41 3.52 50.76
C THR A 108 30.75 2.74 50.61
N ARG A 109 31.58 3.30 49.70
CA ARG A 109 33.00 3.75 49.85
C ARG A 109 34.19 2.76 49.99
N ARG A 110 35.05 2.86 48.95
CA ARG A 110 36.52 3.13 48.95
C ARG A 110 37.58 2.00 49.14
N MET A 111 38.27 1.76 48.01
CA MET A 111 39.73 1.89 47.79
C MET A 111 40.74 0.76 48.13
N SER A 112 41.45 0.34 47.07
CA SER A 112 42.79 -0.31 47.04
C SER A 112 42.83 -1.81 47.39
N ARG A 113 43.72 -2.64 46.83
CA ARG A 113 45.07 -2.38 46.25
C ARG A 113 45.34 -3.08 44.90
N ARG A 114 46.49 -2.71 44.30
CA ARG A 114 47.19 -3.16 43.06
C ARG A 114 48.43 -4.02 43.45
N PRO A 115 49.31 -4.57 42.55
CA PRO A 115 49.18 -4.99 41.13
C PRO A 115 50.01 -6.25 40.64
N LEU A 116 49.81 -6.67 39.38
CA LEU A 116 50.78 -7.21 38.35
C LEU A 116 51.41 -8.67 38.42
N PRO A 117 51.92 -9.23 37.26
CA PRO A 117 52.41 -10.62 37.01
C PRO A 117 53.97 -10.71 36.80
N PRO A 118 54.67 -11.63 36.02
CA PRO A 118 54.31 -12.83 35.20
C PRO A 118 55.31 -14.06 35.12
N PHE A 119 55.00 -15.06 34.23
CA PHE A 119 55.83 -16.04 33.44
C PHE A 119 57.06 -16.83 34.00
N LEU A 120 57.14 -18.17 33.77
CA LEU A 120 58.12 -18.89 32.87
C LEU A 120 58.04 -20.47 32.82
N ARG A 121 58.23 -21.09 31.62
CA ARG A 121 58.94 -22.37 31.18
C ARG A 121 58.86 -23.71 32.00
N ALA A 122 59.03 -24.95 31.47
CA ALA A 122 59.42 -25.60 30.17
C ALA A 122 58.67 -26.99 29.99
N ALA A 123 59.04 -28.11 29.30
CA ALA A 123 60.26 -28.65 28.62
C ALA A 123 59.97 -29.72 27.47
N LEU A 124 60.67 -30.89 27.44
CA LEU A 124 60.87 -31.89 26.33
C LEU A 124 61.22 -33.32 26.92
N PRO A 125 61.52 -34.48 26.21
CA PRO A 125 62.07 -34.69 24.83
C PRO A 125 61.74 -35.99 23.97
N VAL A 126 61.96 -35.89 22.64
CA VAL A 126 62.66 -36.79 21.64
C VAL A 126 62.38 -38.32 21.46
N LEU A 127 62.20 -38.74 20.17
CA LEU A 127 62.77 -39.97 19.53
C LEU A 127 62.92 -39.79 17.97
N ALA A 128 63.57 -40.70 17.22
CA ALA A 128 63.96 -40.52 15.80
C ALA A 128 64.14 -41.83 14.96
N LEU A 129 64.62 -41.69 13.69
CA LEU A 129 64.91 -42.69 12.60
C LEU A 129 63.69 -43.17 11.77
N ALA A 130 63.78 -43.54 10.47
CA ALA A 130 64.89 -43.56 9.47
C ALA A 130 64.33 -43.36 8.02
N ALA A 131 65.18 -43.43 6.97
CA ALA A 131 64.85 -43.07 5.58
C ALA A 131 65.09 -44.19 4.53
N ALA A 132 64.50 -44.01 3.34
CA ALA A 132 64.83 -44.74 2.09
C ALA A 132 64.58 -43.81 0.88
N ALA A 133 65.24 -44.06 -0.26
CA ALA A 133 65.17 -43.20 -1.45
C ALA A 133 65.25 -44.00 -2.76
N CYS A 134 64.59 -43.47 -3.80
CA CYS A 134 64.79 -43.74 -5.22
C CYS A 134 64.72 -42.40 -5.95
N GLY A 135 65.31 -42.27 -7.14
CA GLY A 135 65.35 -41.00 -7.87
C GLY A 135 65.28 -41.17 -9.38
N ASP A 136 64.72 -40.16 -10.04
CA ASP A 136 64.49 -40.09 -11.48
C ASP A 136 65.58 -39.27 -12.21
N PRO A 137 65.79 -39.51 -13.52
CA PRO A 137 66.84 -38.85 -14.29
C PRO A 137 66.51 -37.40 -14.69
N PRO A 138 67.52 -36.55 -14.94
CA PRO A 138 67.32 -35.13 -15.24
C PRO A 138 66.80 -34.91 -16.67
N THR A 139 65.75 -34.10 -16.80
CA THR A 139 65.36 -33.46 -18.07
C THR A 139 66.24 -32.25 -18.39
N GLY A 140 66.42 -31.94 -19.68
CA GLY A 140 67.16 -30.77 -20.14
C GLY A 140 66.41 -29.45 -19.93
N PRO A 141 67.07 -28.30 -20.14
CA PRO A 141 66.42 -26.99 -20.04
C PRO A 141 65.33 -26.85 -21.09
N THR A 142 64.11 -26.54 -20.64
CA THR A 142 63.01 -26.10 -21.50
C THR A 142 63.11 -24.60 -21.72
N ASP A 143 63.07 -24.15 -22.98
CA ASP A 143 62.89 -22.73 -23.28
C ASP A 143 61.54 -22.23 -22.70
N PRO A 144 61.47 -20.97 -22.22
CA PRO A 144 60.23 -20.43 -21.69
C PRO A 144 59.20 -20.24 -22.80
N GLU A 145 57.99 -20.78 -22.57
CA GLU A 145 56.83 -20.58 -23.44
C GLU A 145 56.49 -19.08 -23.52
N PRO A 146 56.19 -18.52 -24.72
CA PRO A 146 55.82 -17.11 -24.84
C PRO A 146 54.52 -16.84 -24.07
N PRO A 147 54.39 -15.69 -23.40
CA PRO A 147 53.20 -15.37 -22.62
C PRO A 147 51.96 -15.35 -23.53
N GLU A 148 50.87 -15.96 -23.07
CA GLU A 148 49.59 -15.92 -23.77
C GLU A 148 49.15 -14.46 -23.98
N PRO A 149 48.52 -14.14 -25.12
CA PRO A 149 47.95 -12.81 -25.33
C PRO A 149 46.88 -12.55 -24.25
N PRO A 150 46.81 -11.32 -23.70
CA PRO A 150 45.80 -11.01 -22.70
C PRO A 150 44.41 -11.25 -23.27
N GLU A 151 43.54 -11.90 -22.48
CA GLU A 151 42.15 -12.12 -22.87
C GLU A 151 41.49 -10.78 -23.24
N PRO A 152 40.67 -10.74 -24.31
CA PRO A 152 39.91 -9.53 -24.63
C PRO A 152 39.02 -9.19 -23.43
N PRO A 153 38.86 -7.91 -23.06
CA PRO A 153 37.98 -7.53 -21.97
C PRO A 153 36.58 -8.09 -22.23
N PRO A 154 35.89 -8.64 -21.21
CA PRO A 154 34.57 -9.20 -21.40
C PRO A 154 33.66 -8.14 -22.01
N ILE A 155 33.04 -8.49 -23.14
CA ILE A 155 32.06 -7.62 -23.78
C ILE A 155 30.98 -7.34 -22.73
N PRO A 156 30.67 -6.07 -22.41
CA PRO A 156 29.65 -5.77 -21.41
C PRO A 156 28.33 -6.39 -21.90
N ILE A 157 27.83 -7.35 -21.13
CA ILE A 157 26.50 -7.91 -21.34
C ILE A 157 25.54 -6.74 -21.08
N VAL A 158 24.96 -6.20 -22.15
CA VAL A 158 23.86 -5.24 -22.02
C VAL A 158 22.75 -5.98 -21.29
N ALA A 159 22.45 -5.57 -20.05
CA ALA A 159 21.38 -6.16 -19.27
C ALA A 159 20.07 -5.99 -20.05
N GLN A 160 19.52 -7.10 -20.52
CA GLN A 160 18.23 -7.16 -21.20
C GLN A 160 17.17 -7.61 -20.20
N ILE A 161 15.94 -7.12 -20.39
CA ILE A 161 14.77 -7.60 -19.66
C ILE A 161 14.70 -9.12 -19.90
N VAL A 162 14.65 -9.89 -18.82
CA VAL A 162 14.61 -11.35 -18.84
C VAL A 162 13.17 -11.76 -19.17
N PRO A 163 12.90 -12.32 -20.36
CA PRO A 163 11.54 -12.59 -20.78
C PRO A 163 10.98 -13.79 -20.02
N CYS A 164 9.68 -13.74 -19.69
CA CYS A 164 8.97 -14.89 -19.16
C CYS A 164 8.89 -15.99 -20.22
N ALA A 165 9.70 -17.04 -20.05
CA ALA A 165 9.87 -18.09 -21.05
C ALA A 165 9.84 -19.47 -20.38
N GLY A 166 8.93 -20.34 -20.84
CA GLY A 166 8.76 -21.67 -20.24
C GLY A 166 8.19 -21.67 -18.82
N GLY A 167 7.59 -20.56 -18.37
CA GLY A 167 7.02 -20.39 -17.04
C GLY A 167 7.95 -19.76 -16.00
N SER A 168 9.10 -19.20 -16.40
CA SER A 168 10.00 -18.50 -15.49
C SER A 168 10.76 -17.34 -16.17
N ALA A 169 11.14 -16.35 -15.35
CA ALA A 169 12.15 -15.33 -15.64
C ALA A 169 13.12 -15.25 -14.45
N ASP A 170 14.42 -15.43 -14.71
CA ASP A 170 15.52 -15.47 -13.71
C ASP A 170 15.30 -16.37 -12.48
N GLY A 171 14.54 -17.46 -12.65
CA GLY A 171 14.22 -18.42 -11.58
C GLY A 171 12.88 -18.16 -10.89
N PHE A 172 12.31 -16.96 -11.01
CA PHE A 172 10.97 -16.64 -10.53
C PHE A 172 9.90 -17.23 -11.47
N PRO A 173 8.82 -17.86 -10.96
CA PRO A 173 7.69 -18.30 -11.77
C PRO A 173 6.88 -17.13 -12.35
N CYS A 174 6.41 -17.28 -13.58
CA CYS A 174 5.63 -16.24 -14.25
C CYS A 174 4.70 -16.81 -15.34
N ASP A 175 3.68 -16.02 -15.69
CA ASP A 175 3.03 -16.08 -17.01
C ASP A 175 2.98 -14.66 -17.58
N ARG A 176 3.49 -14.48 -18.81
CA ARG A 176 3.49 -13.21 -19.56
C ARG A 176 4.11 -11.99 -18.87
N VAL A 177 4.70 -12.09 -17.68
CA VAL A 177 5.38 -10.97 -17.01
C VAL A 177 6.89 -11.16 -17.05
N ASP A 178 7.57 -10.31 -17.80
CA ASP A 178 9.02 -10.25 -17.92
C ASP A 178 9.65 -9.51 -16.74
N LEU A 179 10.83 -9.95 -16.30
CA LEU A 179 11.62 -9.30 -15.25
C LEU A 179 12.61 -8.31 -15.87
N ALA A 180 12.48 -7.02 -15.59
CA ALA A 180 13.48 -6.03 -15.98
C ALA A 180 14.67 -6.04 -15.01
N ALA A 181 14.40 -6.00 -13.70
CA ALA A 181 15.41 -6.09 -12.64
C ALA A 181 14.79 -6.31 -11.25
N GLN A 182 15.61 -6.74 -10.29
CA GLN A 182 15.30 -6.74 -8.85
C GLN A 182 16.34 -5.88 -8.10
N VAL A 183 15.91 -5.14 -7.07
CA VAL A 183 16.80 -4.44 -6.12
C VAL A 183 16.49 -4.95 -4.71
N SER A 184 17.48 -5.54 -4.03
CA SER A 184 17.28 -6.12 -2.69
C SER A 184 16.96 -5.05 -1.63
N VAL A 185 16.37 -5.46 -0.50
CA VAL A 185 16.12 -4.51 0.61
C VAL A 185 17.41 -3.93 1.19
N THR A 186 18.56 -4.61 1.04
CA THR A 186 19.86 -4.01 1.40
C THR A 186 20.26 -2.91 0.41
N ASP A 187 20.14 -3.20 -0.89
CA ASP A 187 20.62 -2.31 -1.96
C ASP A 187 19.72 -1.08 -2.15
N LEU A 188 18.45 -1.13 -1.75
CA LEU A 188 17.53 0.02 -1.76
C LEU A 188 18.00 1.23 -0.92
N SER A 189 19.02 1.10 -0.07
CA SER A 189 19.66 2.26 0.55
C SER A 189 21.18 2.04 0.76
N PRO A 190 22.01 2.18 -0.29
CA PRO A 190 23.42 1.80 -0.26
C PRO A 190 24.21 2.53 0.84
N GLY A 191 25.02 1.77 1.59
CA GLY A 191 25.86 2.31 2.66
C GLY A 191 25.12 2.75 3.92
N ARG A 192 23.78 2.63 3.98
CA ARG A 192 23.02 2.79 5.23
C ARG A 192 22.87 1.45 5.93
N THR A 193 22.85 1.50 7.25
CA THR A 193 22.52 0.37 8.12
C THR A 193 21.42 0.86 9.07
N PRO A 194 20.14 0.60 8.76
CA PRO A 194 19.04 0.78 9.70
C PRO A 194 19.36 0.24 11.10
N ALA A 195 18.72 0.84 12.11
CA ALA A 195 18.71 0.27 13.45
C ALA A 195 17.89 -1.04 13.46
N GLY A 196 18.00 -1.85 14.52
CA GLY A 196 17.28 -3.12 14.63
C GLY A 196 18.10 -4.34 14.19
N SER A 197 17.43 -5.47 13.95
CA SER A 197 18.02 -6.67 13.36
C SER A 197 18.00 -6.60 11.83
N ALA A 198 18.71 -7.51 11.16
CA ALA A 198 18.64 -7.63 9.70
C ALA A 198 17.27 -8.17 9.24
N ASP A 199 16.60 -8.93 10.10
CA ASP A 199 15.28 -9.54 9.84
C ASP A 199 14.15 -8.50 9.89
N GLU A 200 14.40 -7.32 10.46
CA GLU A 200 13.48 -6.16 10.44
C GLU A 200 13.63 -5.32 9.14
N TRP A 201 14.58 -5.64 8.25
CA TRP A 201 14.81 -4.89 7.02
C TRP A 201 13.83 -5.30 5.91
N VAL A 202 12.63 -4.71 5.98
CA VAL A 202 11.54 -4.97 5.03
C VAL A 202 11.11 -3.72 4.25
N VAL A 203 10.51 -3.96 3.09
CA VAL A 203 9.74 -2.98 2.31
C VAL A 203 8.24 -3.12 2.57
N ASN A 204 7.48 -2.06 2.31
CA ASN A 204 6.02 -2.02 2.44
C ASN A 204 5.39 -1.39 1.20
N ASP A 205 4.61 -0.30 1.27
CA ASP A 205 3.91 0.20 0.08
C ASP A 205 4.85 0.79 -0.98
N ILE A 206 4.34 0.95 -2.21
CA ILE A 206 5.09 1.43 -3.36
C ILE A 206 4.26 2.38 -4.22
N TRP A 207 4.89 3.47 -4.63
CA TRP A 207 4.32 4.41 -5.61
C TRP A 207 5.34 4.75 -6.69
N GLY A 208 4.92 5.56 -7.66
CA GLY A 208 5.78 6.04 -8.74
C GLY A 208 5.59 7.52 -9.03
N TRP A 209 6.59 8.12 -9.66
CA TRP A 209 6.52 9.47 -10.21
C TRP A 209 7.28 9.50 -11.54
N THR A 210 6.67 10.04 -12.57
CA THR A 210 7.33 10.35 -13.84
C THR A 210 7.61 11.84 -13.87
N ASP A 211 8.88 12.23 -13.95
CA ASP A 211 9.27 13.64 -13.97
C ASP A 211 8.72 14.34 -15.24
N PRO A 212 7.79 15.29 -15.12
CA PRO A 212 7.15 15.93 -16.28
C PRO A 212 8.10 16.84 -17.08
N GLN A 213 9.32 17.09 -16.61
CA GLN A 213 10.35 17.86 -17.33
C GLN A 213 11.39 16.99 -18.04
N THR A 214 11.61 15.75 -17.59
CA THR A 214 12.68 14.87 -18.13
C THR A 214 12.18 13.55 -18.69
N GLY A 215 10.96 13.11 -18.34
CA GLY A 215 10.43 11.79 -18.70
C GLY A 215 11.12 10.63 -17.97
N VAL A 216 11.87 10.89 -16.89
CA VAL A 216 12.45 9.84 -16.06
C VAL A 216 11.41 9.32 -15.08
N GLU A 217 11.23 8.01 -15.07
CA GLU A 217 10.36 7.28 -14.15
C GLU A 217 11.14 6.93 -12.87
N TYR A 218 10.50 7.10 -11.72
CA TYR A 218 11.07 6.85 -10.40
C TYR A 218 10.13 5.98 -9.56
N ALA A 219 10.65 4.88 -9.00
CA ALA A 219 9.94 4.12 -7.97
C ALA A 219 10.20 4.73 -6.58
N LEU A 220 9.12 4.93 -5.83
CA LEU A 220 9.09 5.42 -4.45
C LEU A 220 8.76 4.23 -3.56
N VAL A 221 9.80 3.61 -2.98
CA VAL A 221 9.67 2.33 -2.25
C VAL A 221 9.64 2.57 -0.76
N GLY A 222 8.51 2.27 -0.13
CA GLY A 222 8.37 2.27 1.31
C GLY A 222 9.28 1.24 1.97
N ARG A 223 9.93 1.66 3.06
CA ARG A 223 10.74 0.81 3.93
C ARG A 223 10.32 1.00 5.37
N HIS A 224 10.56 0.00 6.20
CA HIS A 224 10.36 0.10 7.64
C HIS A 224 11.02 1.38 8.25
N ASP A 225 12.19 1.80 7.76
CA ASP A 225 12.96 2.95 8.24
C ASP A 225 12.81 4.28 7.47
N GLY A 226 12.04 4.33 6.38
CA GLY A 226 11.84 5.56 5.57
C GLY A 226 11.37 5.30 4.15
N LEU A 227 11.70 6.18 3.21
CA LEU A 227 11.39 6.05 1.78
C LEU A 227 12.69 5.93 0.96
N ALA A 228 12.83 4.88 0.15
CA ALA A 228 13.85 4.79 -0.88
C ALA A 228 13.34 5.34 -2.22
N ILE A 229 14.20 6.01 -2.98
CA ILE A 229 13.87 6.53 -4.32
C ILE A 229 14.83 5.91 -5.34
N VAL A 230 14.25 5.25 -6.34
CA VAL A 230 14.97 4.48 -7.36
C VAL A 230 14.68 5.06 -8.75
N ASP A 231 15.75 5.46 -9.43
CA ASP A 231 15.79 5.94 -10.81
C ASP A 231 15.66 4.76 -11.78
N LEU A 232 14.63 4.78 -12.63
CA LEU A 232 14.32 3.72 -13.61
C LEU A 232 14.74 4.07 -15.05
N SER A 233 15.52 5.14 -15.26
CA SER A 233 15.96 5.58 -16.60
C SER A 233 16.68 4.49 -17.42
N THR A 234 17.31 3.53 -16.73
CA THR A 234 17.68 2.22 -17.29
C THR A 234 16.89 1.13 -16.54
N PRO A 235 15.79 0.59 -17.08
CA PRO A 235 14.93 -0.35 -16.36
C PRO A 235 15.59 -1.67 -15.95
N THR A 236 16.68 -2.04 -16.63
CA THR A 236 17.50 -3.23 -16.35
C THR A 236 18.72 -2.95 -15.47
N GLU A 237 18.91 -1.69 -15.06
CA GLU A 237 19.92 -1.24 -14.08
C GLU A 237 19.29 -0.14 -13.18
N PRO A 238 18.19 -0.43 -12.47
CA PRO A 238 17.48 0.55 -11.64
C PRO A 238 18.38 1.02 -10.49
N ARG A 239 18.47 2.34 -10.28
CA ARG A 239 19.49 2.95 -9.41
C ARG A 239 18.87 3.60 -8.18
N PRO A 240 19.07 3.09 -6.96
CA PRO A 240 18.76 3.83 -5.74
C PRO A 240 19.58 5.14 -5.69
N ILE A 241 18.92 6.28 -5.89
CA ILE A 241 19.56 7.61 -5.98
C ILE A 241 19.36 8.45 -4.73
N ALA A 242 18.30 8.20 -3.95
CA ALA A 242 18.04 8.94 -2.73
C ALA A 242 17.28 8.12 -1.69
N PHE A 243 17.34 8.58 -0.45
CA PHE A 243 16.56 8.02 0.65
C PHE A 243 16.10 9.14 1.60
N MET A 244 14.84 9.12 2.02
CA MET A 244 14.29 10.02 3.03
C MET A 244 14.01 9.25 4.34
N PRO A 245 14.71 9.55 5.45
CA PRO A 245 14.49 8.86 6.72
C PRO A 245 13.11 9.09 7.34
N SER A 246 12.62 8.06 8.03
CA SER A 246 11.55 8.20 9.03
C SER A 246 11.95 9.29 10.05
N PRO A 247 11.04 10.20 10.42
CA PRO A 247 11.31 11.28 11.34
C PRO A 247 11.00 10.88 12.81
N THR A 248 10.90 9.58 13.04
CA THR A 248 10.50 8.85 14.27
C THR A 248 11.19 7.47 14.25
N SER A 249 10.73 6.50 15.06
CA SER A 249 11.15 5.10 14.92
C SER A 249 10.66 4.46 13.62
N GLN A 250 11.04 3.20 13.41
CA GLN A 250 10.58 2.37 12.29
C GLN A 250 9.07 2.04 12.41
N SER A 251 8.47 1.71 11.27
CA SER A 251 7.10 1.21 11.14
C SER A 251 7.00 0.33 9.91
N ILE A 252 6.52 -0.91 10.07
CA ILE A 252 6.23 -1.80 8.93
C ILE A 252 4.99 -1.36 8.14
N TRP A 253 4.13 -0.52 8.71
CA TRP A 253 3.06 0.17 7.98
C TRP A 253 3.52 1.59 7.63
N ARG A 254 3.72 1.82 6.33
CA ARG A 254 4.09 3.08 5.70
C ARG A 254 3.51 3.08 4.29
N ASP A 255 2.94 4.21 3.92
CA ASP A 255 2.37 4.46 2.60
C ASP A 255 2.84 5.82 2.08
N MET A 256 2.81 5.99 0.76
CA MET A 256 3.15 7.21 0.06
C MET A 256 2.31 7.39 -1.19
N LYS A 257 1.85 8.62 -1.43
CA LYS A 257 1.23 9.04 -2.70
C LYS A 257 1.89 10.30 -3.21
N VAL A 258 1.65 10.64 -4.47
CA VAL A 258 2.22 11.82 -5.13
C VAL A 258 1.11 12.81 -5.51
N TYR A 259 1.45 14.10 -5.51
CA TYR A 259 0.62 15.17 -6.07
C TYR A 259 1.56 16.21 -6.70
N GLU A 260 1.36 16.51 -7.98
CA GLU A 260 2.32 17.26 -8.81
C GLU A 260 3.75 16.68 -8.68
N ASP A 261 4.76 17.52 -8.45
CA ASP A 261 6.15 17.12 -8.21
C ASP A 261 6.46 16.84 -6.71
N HIS A 262 5.47 16.44 -5.90
CA HIS A 262 5.65 16.22 -4.45
C HIS A 262 5.15 14.84 -3.99
N ALA A 263 5.98 14.11 -3.21
CA ALA A 263 5.59 12.89 -2.51
C ALA A 263 5.18 13.18 -1.05
N TYR A 264 4.10 12.54 -0.62
CA TYR A 264 3.51 12.64 0.72
C TYR A 264 3.61 11.27 1.38
N VAL A 265 4.29 11.18 2.52
CA VAL A 265 4.62 9.89 3.17
C VAL A 265 4.07 9.83 4.60
N VAL A 266 3.32 8.77 4.89
CA VAL A 266 2.69 8.46 6.19
C VAL A 266 3.24 7.16 6.77
N ALA A 267 3.01 6.94 8.07
CA ALA A 267 3.29 5.65 8.72
C ALA A 267 2.52 5.51 10.04
N GLU A 268 2.16 4.28 10.41
CA GLU A 268 1.38 4.02 11.63
C GLU A 268 2.25 4.01 12.90
N ILE A 269 3.01 5.09 13.12
CA ILE A 269 3.89 5.24 14.27
C ILE A 269 3.77 6.63 14.92
N THR A 270 3.65 6.64 16.24
CA THR A 270 3.37 7.85 17.02
C THR A 270 4.39 8.95 16.75
N GLY A 271 3.89 10.12 16.36
CA GLY A 271 4.69 11.30 16.05
C GLY A 271 4.97 11.51 14.56
N HIS A 272 4.79 10.53 13.67
CA HIS A 272 5.22 10.60 12.27
C HIS A 272 4.65 11.82 11.53
N GLY A 273 3.32 11.95 11.49
CA GLY A 273 2.60 12.91 10.66
C GLY A 273 2.73 12.58 9.16
N VAL A 274 2.55 13.57 8.29
CA VAL A 274 2.82 13.43 6.85
C VAL A 274 4.12 14.16 6.52
N GLN A 275 5.13 13.45 6.01
CA GLN A 275 6.31 14.09 5.42
C GLN A 275 6.00 14.51 3.99
N VAL A 276 6.52 15.67 3.56
CA VAL A 276 6.49 16.09 2.15
C VAL A 276 7.90 16.13 1.60
N LEU A 277 8.13 15.52 0.44
CA LEU A 277 9.37 15.58 -0.32
C LEU A 277 9.11 16.20 -1.70
N ASP A 278 9.84 17.27 -2.02
CA ASP A 278 9.91 17.83 -3.37
C ASP A 278 10.76 16.91 -4.26
N LEU A 279 10.10 16.25 -5.21
CA LEU A 279 10.73 15.28 -6.12
C LEU A 279 11.58 15.97 -7.20
N THR A 280 11.39 17.28 -7.44
CA THR A 280 12.28 18.04 -8.33
C THR A 280 13.74 18.04 -7.84
N ARG A 281 13.95 17.82 -6.54
CA ARG A 281 15.28 17.68 -5.91
C ARG A 281 16.06 16.45 -6.35
N LEU A 282 15.40 15.48 -7.02
CA LEU A 282 16.03 14.32 -7.63
C LEU A 282 16.77 14.68 -8.93
N ARG A 283 16.33 15.75 -9.61
CA ARG A 283 16.89 16.21 -10.90
C ARG A 283 18.36 16.60 -10.72
N GLY A 284 19.26 15.80 -11.30
CA GLY A 284 20.70 16.05 -11.28
C GLY A 284 21.47 15.41 -10.11
N LEU A 285 20.86 14.52 -9.31
CA LEU A 285 21.61 13.71 -8.35
C LEU A 285 22.55 12.72 -9.08
N THR A 286 23.86 12.88 -8.87
CA THR A 286 24.90 12.02 -9.49
C THR A 286 25.43 10.92 -8.57
N ALA A 287 25.04 10.93 -7.30
CA ALA A 287 25.39 9.93 -6.29
C ALA A 287 24.25 9.76 -5.27
N PHE A 288 24.20 8.61 -4.60
CA PHE A 288 23.20 8.31 -3.58
C PHE A 288 23.20 9.37 -2.46
N THR A 289 22.04 9.96 -2.18
CA THR A 289 21.90 11.13 -1.29
C THR A 289 20.79 10.92 -0.26
N GLU A 290 21.10 11.08 1.03
CA GLU A 290 20.07 11.14 2.08
C GLU A 290 19.40 12.52 2.08
N LEU A 291 18.08 12.56 1.94
CA LEU A 291 17.27 13.78 1.81
C LEU A 291 16.41 13.97 3.07
N GLY A 292 16.52 15.13 3.71
CA GLY A 292 15.49 15.59 4.64
C GLY A 292 14.22 16.02 3.89
N ALA A 293 13.05 15.74 4.46
CA ALA A 293 11.75 16.23 3.98
C ALA A 293 11.72 17.77 3.89
N ASP A 294 11.05 18.30 2.86
CA ASP A 294 10.83 19.74 2.67
C ASP A 294 9.88 20.31 3.72
N ALA A 295 8.81 19.58 4.02
CA ALA A 295 7.81 19.95 5.00
C ALA A 295 7.33 18.73 5.80
N ARG A 296 6.58 18.98 6.87
CA ARG A 296 5.97 17.93 7.70
C ARG A 296 4.69 18.43 8.37
N TYR A 297 3.56 17.95 7.89
CA TYR A 297 2.25 18.16 8.46
C TYR A 297 2.11 17.38 9.79
N ARG A 298 1.44 17.96 10.79
CA ARG A 298 1.45 17.46 12.19
C ARG A 298 0.09 17.50 12.89
N GLU A 299 -0.99 17.86 12.19
CA GLU A 299 -2.35 17.74 12.75
C GLU A 299 -2.83 16.28 12.83
N VAL A 300 -2.03 15.33 12.32
CA VAL A 300 -2.11 13.87 12.57
C VAL A 300 -0.74 13.36 13.03
N SER A 301 -0.70 12.23 13.74
CA SER A 301 0.54 11.67 14.30
C SER A 301 0.89 10.27 13.80
N ALA A 302 0.04 9.27 14.01
CA ALA A 302 0.14 7.95 13.38
C ALA A 302 -0.99 7.83 12.35
N VAL A 303 -0.68 7.39 11.13
CA VAL A 303 -1.59 7.30 9.98
C VAL A 303 -1.24 6.05 9.20
N HIS A 304 -2.21 5.19 8.91
CA HIS A 304 -1.93 3.91 8.24
C HIS A 304 -1.70 4.09 6.75
N ASN A 305 -2.64 4.75 6.07
CA ASN A 305 -2.69 4.89 4.61
C ASN A 305 -3.05 6.34 4.23
N LEU A 306 -2.72 6.73 3.00
CA LEU A 306 -2.99 8.03 2.41
C LEU A 306 -3.56 7.82 1.00
N ALA A 307 -4.70 8.44 0.71
CA ALA A 307 -5.17 8.62 -0.66
C ALA A 307 -5.02 10.08 -1.10
N ILE A 308 -4.93 10.32 -2.41
CA ILE A 308 -4.93 11.66 -3.00
C ILE A 308 -5.88 11.66 -4.20
N ASN A 309 -6.72 12.68 -4.30
CA ASN A 309 -7.45 12.98 -5.53
C ASN A 309 -6.73 14.10 -6.29
N GLU A 310 -5.98 13.71 -7.32
CA GLU A 310 -5.15 14.63 -8.12
C GLU A 310 -5.96 15.67 -8.91
N GLU A 311 -7.27 15.46 -9.13
CA GLU A 311 -8.12 16.45 -9.81
C GLU A 311 -8.55 17.60 -8.88
N THR A 312 -8.61 17.35 -7.57
CA THR A 312 -9.13 18.32 -6.58
C THR A 312 -8.05 18.90 -5.67
N GLY A 313 -6.88 18.27 -5.59
CA GLY A 313 -5.77 18.69 -4.75
C GLY A 313 -5.99 18.39 -3.26
N PHE A 314 -6.77 17.36 -2.94
CA PHE A 314 -6.99 16.91 -1.56
C PHE A 314 -6.38 15.54 -1.29
N ALA A 315 -5.74 15.42 -0.13
CA ALA A 315 -5.32 14.16 0.44
C ALA A 315 -6.26 13.69 1.56
N TYR A 316 -6.31 12.38 1.76
CA TYR A 316 -7.17 11.69 2.71
C TYR A 316 -6.29 10.76 3.54
N ALA A 317 -5.84 11.25 4.70
CA ALA A 317 -5.10 10.44 5.65
C ALA A 317 -6.09 9.59 6.45
N VAL A 318 -5.90 8.27 6.44
CA VAL A 318 -6.82 7.30 7.05
C VAL A 318 -6.11 6.33 8.01
N GLY A 319 -6.88 5.58 8.77
CA GLY A 319 -6.38 4.69 9.80
C GLY A 319 -5.65 5.40 10.94
N SER A 320 -5.98 6.67 11.19
CA SER A 320 -5.21 7.51 12.12
C SER A 320 -5.44 7.11 13.58
N ASN A 321 -4.59 6.23 14.10
CA ASN A 321 -4.80 5.59 15.40
C ASN A 321 -4.27 6.37 16.61
N SER A 322 -3.49 7.45 16.44
CA SER A 322 -3.12 8.33 17.56
C SER A 322 -2.62 9.71 17.17
N GLY A 323 -2.95 10.69 18.03
CA GLY A 323 -2.35 12.02 18.10
C GLY A 323 -2.80 13.01 17.00
N GLY A 324 -3.08 14.24 17.42
CA GLY A 324 -3.69 15.24 16.54
C GLY A 324 -5.20 15.05 16.42
N GLU A 325 -5.79 15.61 15.36
CA GLU A 325 -7.19 15.45 14.98
C GLU A 325 -7.35 14.16 14.16
N THR A 326 -7.55 13.04 14.84
CA THR A 326 -7.52 11.70 14.20
C THR A 326 -8.78 11.37 13.41
N CYS A 327 -9.82 12.21 13.43
CA CYS A 327 -11.10 11.95 12.76
C CYS A 327 -11.68 10.54 13.04
N GLY A 328 -11.53 10.03 14.27
CA GLY A 328 -12.00 8.68 14.66
C GLY A 328 -11.27 7.49 14.00
N GLY A 329 -10.21 7.76 13.24
CA GLY A 329 -9.54 6.81 12.33
C GLY A 329 -10.12 6.80 10.91
N GLY A 330 -11.15 7.61 10.64
CA GLY A 330 -11.74 7.79 9.31
C GLY A 330 -10.95 8.77 8.43
N LEU A 331 -11.65 9.51 7.56
CA LEU A 331 -11.03 10.44 6.61
C LEU A 331 -10.59 11.72 7.31
N HIS A 332 -9.28 11.92 7.47
CA HIS A 332 -8.67 13.22 7.77
C HIS A 332 -8.30 13.90 6.45
N MET A 333 -9.06 14.92 6.05
CA MET A 333 -8.94 15.58 4.75
C MET A 333 -7.95 16.76 4.84
N ILE A 334 -7.02 16.81 3.87
CA ILE A 334 -5.91 17.77 3.82
C ILE A 334 -5.92 18.49 2.47
N ASP A 335 -5.94 19.82 2.48
CA ASP A 335 -5.76 20.68 1.31
C ASP A 335 -4.27 20.75 0.93
N LEU A 336 -3.93 20.41 -0.32
CA LEU A 336 -2.57 20.42 -0.88
C LEU A 336 -2.28 21.61 -1.83
N SER A 337 -3.15 22.63 -1.87
CA SER A 337 -3.01 23.76 -2.80
C SER A 337 -1.75 24.63 -2.57
N ASP A 338 -1.15 24.54 -1.38
CA ASP A 338 0.29 24.78 -1.17
C ASP A 338 0.95 23.45 -0.79
N PRO A 339 1.63 22.76 -1.74
CA PRO A 339 2.21 21.43 -1.49
C PRO A 339 3.16 21.37 -0.28
N LYS A 340 3.84 22.47 0.06
CA LYS A 340 4.80 22.54 1.17
C LYS A 340 4.19 23.11 2.45
N ASN A 341 2.95 23.60 2.43
CA ASN A 341 2.18 23.97 3.60
C ASN A 341 0.77 23.34 3.59
N PRO A 342 0.63 21.99 3.61
CA PRO A 342 -0.68 21.36 3.65
C PRO A 342 -1.52 21.79 4.87
N THR A 343 -2.83 21.92 4.70
CA THR A 343 -3.73 22.40 5.77
C THR A 343 -4.95 21.50 5.97
N PHE A 344 -5.50 21.48 7.19
CA PHE A 344 -6.68 20.69 7.52
C PHE A 344 -7.94 21.23 6.82
N ALA A 345 -8.62 20.37 6.06
CA ALA A 345 -9.84 20.70 5.33
C ALA A 345 -11.12 20.18 6.00
N GLY A 346 -11.06 19.06 6.74
CA GLY A 346 -12.19 18.49 7.47
C GLY A 346 -12.03 17.03 7.88
N CYS A 347 -13.02 16.50 8.61
CA CYS A 347 -13.09 15.10 9.02
C CYS A 347 -14.34 14.41 8.46
N HIS A 348 -14.26 13.12 8.14
CA HIS A 348 -15.42 12.25 7.95
C HIS A 348 -15.23 10.89 8.64
N ALA A 349 -16.14 10.53 9.55
CA ALA A 349 -16.09 9.30 10.32
C ALA A 349 -17.52 8.73 10.47
N PRO A 350 -17.88 7.66 9.74
CA PRO A 350 -19.21 7.04 9.85
C PRO A 350 -19.33 6.25 11.17
N GLU A 351 -19.85 6.87 12.23
CA GLU A 351 -20.06 6.20 13.52
C GLU A 351 -20.84 4.89 13.35
N GLY A 352 -20.35 3.81 13.98
CA GLY A 352 -20.88 2.46 13.85
C GLY A 352 -20.16 1.57 12.83
N THR A 353 -19.21 2.10 12.03
CA THR A 353 -18.31 1.30 11.18
C THR A 353 -16.91 1.14 11.79
N GLY A 354 -16.14 0.17 11.28
CA GLY A 354 -14.92 -0.33 11.91
C GLY A 354 -15.21 -1.27 13.08
N PHE A 355 -14.25 -2.13 13.46
CA PHE A 355 -14.39 -3.09 14.56
C PHE A 355 -14.71 -2.43 15.91
N LEU A 356 -14.28 -1.18 16.10
CA LEU A 356 -14.54 -0.40 17.31
C LEU A 356 -15.75 0.55 17.19
N GLY A 357 -16.40 0.60 16.01
CA GLY A 357 -17.55 1.47 15.74
C GLY A 357 -17.20 2.96 15.66
N THR A 358 -15.92 3.33 15.50
CA THR A 358 -15.44 4.73 15.52
C THR A 358 -15.54 5.44 14.17
N GLY A 359 -15.92 4.73 13.10
CA GLY A 359 -15.78 5.24 11.73
C GLY A 359 -14.38 5.07 11.14
N TYR A 360 -13.56 4.16 11.70
CA TYR A 360 -12.22 3.83 11.21
C TYR A 360 -12.26 3.36 9.74
N THR A 361 -11.38 3.92 8.91
CA THR A 361 -11.16 3.56 7.51
C THR A 361 -9.72 3.08 7.36
N HIS A 362 -9.52 1.91 6.75
CA HIS A 362 -8.20 1.31 6.55
C HIS A 362 -7.49 1.90 5.30
N ASP A 363 -8.18 1.84 4.16
CA ASP A 363 -7.81 2.44 2.87
C ASP A 363 -9.06 3.12 2.28
N VAL A 364 -8.87 4.09 1.39
CA VAL A 364 -9.94 4.81 0.70
C VAL A 364 -9.53 5.15 -0.73
N GLN A 365 -10.44 5.02 -1.69
CA GLN A 365 -10.27 5.66 -3.00
C GLN A 365 -11.22 6.86 -3.10
N CYS A 366 -10.69 8.06 -3.38
CA CYS A 366 -11.46 9.29 -3.56
C CYS A 366 -11.28 9.84 -4.98
N VAL A 367 -12.39 10.10 -5.68
CA VAL A 367 -12.39 10.53 -7.09
C VAL A 367 -13.48 11.54 -7.37
N VAL A 368 -13.30 12.38 -8.41
CA VAL A 368 -14.43 13.08 -9.03
C VAL A 368 -15.23 12.06 -9.86
N TYR A 369 -16.43 11.73 -9.39
CA TYR A 369 -17.22 10.60 -9.88
C TYR A 369 -17.78 10.84 -11.27
N ARG A 370 -17.57 9.86 -12.16
CA ARG A 370 -17.97 9.89 -13.58
C ARG A 370 -18.77 8.65 -14.01
N GLY A 371 -19.30 7.93 -13.02
CA GLY A 371 -19.98 6.66 -13.22
C GLY A 371 -21.44 6.79 -13.66
N PRO A 372 -22.18 5.67 -13.65
CA PRO A 372 -23.58 5.61 -14.09
C PRO A 372 -24.56 6.40 -13.21
N ASP A 373 -24.24 6.66 -11.94
CA ASP A 373 -25.10 7.41 -11.04
C ASP A 373 -25.12 8.91 -11.39
N ALA A 374 -26.27 9.36 -11.91
CA ALA A 374 -26.45 10.72 -12.39
C ALA A 374 -26.72 11.76 -11.28
N GLU A 375 -27.01 11.36 -10.03
CA GLU A 375 -27.16 12.31 -8.91
C GLU A 375 -25.78 12.73 -8.34
N HIS A 376 -24.78 11.86 -8.48
CA HIS A 376 -23.42 12.05 -7.97
C HIS A 376 -22.37 12.37 -9.06
N ALA A 377 -22.77 12.42 -10.33
CA ALA A 377 -21.91 12.81 -11.44
C ALA A 377 -21.26 14.20 -11.22
N GLY A 378 -19.92 14.24 -11.23
CA GLY A 378 -19.12 15.44 -10.99
C GLY A 378 -18.94 15.84 -9.53
N ARG A 379 -19.45 15.04 -8.57
CA ARG A 379 -19.15 15.17 -7.14
C ARG A 379 -17.86 14.44 -6.79
N GLU A 380 -17.23 14.83 -5.68
CA GLU A 380 -16.10 14.09 -5.14
C GLU A 380 -16.58 13.00 -4.18
N ILE A 381 -16.45 11.75 -4.61
CA ILE A 381 -16.92 10.56 -3.90
C ILE A 381 -15.71 9.77 -3.40
N CYS A 382 -15.73 9.44 -2.11
CA CYS A 382 -14.80 8.50 -1.49
C CYS A 382 -15.49 7.15 -1.26
N ILE A 383 -14.78 6.06 -1.52
CA ILE A 383 -15.18 4.69 -1.16
C ILE A 383 -14.15 4.15 -0.16
N GLY A 384 -14.56 4.03 1.09
CA GLY A 384 -13.70 3.62 2.21
C GLY A 384 -13.85 2.15 2.57
N SER A 385 -12.72 1.48 2.78
CA SER A 385 -12.63 0.14 3.35
C SER A 385 -12.60 0.25 4.87
N ASN A 386 -13.75 0.09 5.55
CA ASN A 386 -13.89 0.37 6.99
C ASN A 386 -13.88 -0.93 7.84
N GLU A 387 -12.96 -1.86 7.54
CA GLU A 387 -12.72 -3.19 8.19
C GLU A 387 -13.91 -4.17 8.12
N THR A 388 -15.14 -3.66 7.98
CA THR A 388 -16.40 -4.32 8.34
C THR A 388 -17.54 -4.03 7.37
N VAL A 389 -17.46 -2.91 6.67
CA VAL A 389 -18.32 -2.47 5.56
C VAL A 389 -17.46 -1.71 4.54
N ILE A 390 -17.90 -1.65 3.29
CA ILE A 390 -17.52 -0.53 2.42
C ILE A 390 -18.42 0.67 2.74
N VAL A 391 -17.87 1.88 2.65
CA VAL A 391 -18.59 3.14 2.89
C VAL A 391 -18.51 4.00 1.65
N VAL A 392 -19.65 4.46 1.12
CA VAL A 392 -19.67 5.47 0.04
C VAL A 392 -20.01 6.83 0.65
N SER A 393 -19.15 7.83 0.44
CA SER A 393 -19.32 9.17 1.00
C SER A 393 -19.10 10.27 -0.04
N ASP A 394 -20.01 11.25 -0.07
CA ASP A 394 -19.81 12.52 -0.77
C ASP A 394 -19.01 13.47 0.11
N VAL A 395 -17.80 13.80 -0.34
CA VAL A 395 -16.86 14.69 0.35
C VAL A 395 -16.67 16.01 -0.39
N THR A 396 -17.54 16.34 -1.35
CA THR A 396 -17.42 17.55 -2.19
C THR A 396 -17.29 18.81 -1.34
N ASP A 397 -18.16 18.96 -0.33
CA ASP A 397 -17.97 19.95 0.74
C ASP A 397 -17.18 19.31 1.90
N LYS A 398 -15.89 19.65 1.98
CA LYS A 398 -14.97 19.17 3.02
C LYS A 398 -15.42 19.54 4.44
N ALA A 399 -16.23 20.59 4.61
CA ALA A 399 -16.76 21.01 5.90
C ALA A 399 -18.06 20.27 6.29
N ASN A 400 -18.76 19.64 5.33
CA ASN A 400 -20.01 18.93 5.55
C ASN A 400 -20.09 17.59 4.76
N PRO A 401 -19.11 16.66 4.90
CA PRO A 401 -19.09 15.40 4.16
C PRO A 401 -20.21 14.45 4.63
N VAL A 402 -20.85 13.77 3.67
CA VAL A 402 -22.08 12.96 3.88
C VAL A 402 -21.83 11.51 3.50
N THR A 403 -22.11 10.57 4.40
CA THR A 403 -22.23 9.14 4.05
C THR A 403 -23.51 8.94 3.25
N LEU A 404 -23.38 8.38 2.04
CA LEU A 404 -24.50 8.00 1.19
C LEU A 404 -25.02 6.63 1.63
N SER A 405 -24.15 5.64 1.59
CA SER A 405 -24.46 4.24 1.90
C SER A 405 -23.33 3.52 2.63
N THR A 406 -23.65 2.36 3.19
CA THR A 406 -22.67 1.36 3.60
C THR A 406 -23.14 -0.03 3.17
N ALA A 407 -22.21 -0.88 2.72
CA ALA A 407 -22.54 -2.21 2.23
C ALA A 407 -21.56 -3.27 2.76
N SER A 408 -22.01 -4.52 2.82
CA SER A 408 -21.29 -5.62 3.48
C SER A 408 -21.80 -6.98 3.00
N TYR A 409 -21.04 -8.04 3.29
CA TYR A 409 -21.28 -9.40 2.80
C TYR A 409 -21.08 -10.46 3.90
N ALA A 410 -21.43 -11.70 3.56
CA ALA A 410 -21.24 -12.86 4.44
C ALA A 410 -19.76 -13.27 4.49
N ASP A 411 -19.37 -13.90 5.61
CA ASP A 411 -18.06 -14.54 5.77
C ASP A 411 -16.87 -13.62 5.45
N ARG A 412 -16.97 -12.37 5.92
CA ARG A 412 -15.90 -11.36 5.87
C ARG A 412 -15.00 -11.37 7.11
N ASP A 413 -13.77 -10.84 6.99
CA ASP A 413 -12.89 -10.62 8.15
C ASP A 413 -12.30 -9.20 8.23
N TYR A 414 -11.48 -8.77 7.27
CA TYR A 414 -10.86 -7.44 7.22
C TYR A 414 -11.07 -6.77 5.86
N ILE A 415 -12.14 -6.00 5.71
CA ILE A 415 -12.38 -5.18 4.51
C ILE A 415 -11.29 -4.11 4.44
N HIS A 416 -10.30 -4.36 3.58
CA HIS A 416 -8.95 -3.79 3.68
C HIS A 416 -8.68 -2.67 2.68
N GLN A 417 -8.84 -2.92 1.37
CA GLN A 417 -8.56 -1.97 0.28
C GLN A 417 -9.36 -2.29 -0.99
N GLY A 418 -9.62 -1.28 -1.82
CA GLY A 418 -10.29 -1.48 -3.10
C GLY A 418 -10.16 -0.34 -4.08
N TRP A 419 -10.53 -0.59 -5.35
CA TRP A 419 -10.33 0.35 -6.45
C TRP A 419 -11.45 0.29 -7.51
N LEU A 420 -11.81 1.45 -8.04
CA LEU A 420 -12.79 1.60 -9.12
C LEU A 420 -12.23 1.18 -10.48
N SER A 421 -13.09 0.55 -11.27
CA SER A 421 -12.99 0.50 -12.72
C SER A 421 -12.93 1.90 -13.33
N GLU A 422 -12.27 2.04 -14.49
CA GLU A 422 -12.15 3.29 -15.28
C GLU A 422 -13.51 3.98 -15.58
N GLY A 423 -14.60 3.19 -15.61
CA GLY A 423 -15.97 3.68 -15.81
C GLY A 423 -16.73 4.02 -14.52
N HIS A 424 -16.07 4.00 -13.36
CA HIS A 424 -16.59 4.27 -12.01
C HIS A 424 -17.87 3.49 -11.62
N ARG A 425 -18.23 2.42 -12.35
CA ARG A 425 -19.38 1.56 -12.05
C ARG A 425 -19.00 0.40 -11.15
N TYR A 426 -17.93 -0.31 -11.48
CA TYR A 426 -17.50 -1.47 -10.69
C TYR A 426 -16.41 -1.05 -9.72
N PHE A 427 -16.51 -1.54 -8.49
CA PHE A 427 -15.49 -1.40 -7.45
C PHE A 427 -15.01 -2.78 -7.03
N TYR A 428 -13.68 -2.95 -7.04
CA TYR A 428 -12.98 -4.19 -6.77
C TYR A 428 -12.40 -4.13 -5.37
N GLN A 429 -12.61 -5.17 -4.56
CA GLN A 429 -12.30 -5.16 -3.13
C GLN A 429 -11.64 -6.47 -2.70
N ASN A 430 -10.63 -6.38 -1.81
CA ASN A 430 -9.99 -7.49 -1.08
C ASN A 430 -10.54 -7.62 0.36
N ASP A 431 -10.27 -8.75 1.01
CA ASP A 431 -10.71 -9.05 2.39
C ASP A 431 -9.56 -9.73 3.15
N GLU A 432 -8.57 -8.93 3.57
CA GLU A 432 -7.31 -9.43 4.12
C GLU A 432 -7.56 -10.38 5.31
N LEU A 433 -6.79 -11.47 5.37
CA LEU A 433 -6.85 -12.50 6.41
C LEU A 433 -8.13 -13.35 6.42
N ASP A 434 -9.07 -13.21 5.48
CA ASP A 434 -10.32 -13.98 5.50
C ASP A 434 -10.12 -15.50 5.25
N GLU A 435 -9.06 -15.88 4.53
CA GLU A 435 -8.58 -17.25 4.37
C GLU A 435 -7.83 -17.70 5.63
N ARG A 436 -6.91 -16.85 6.12
CA ARG A 436 -6.11 -17.09 7.33
C ARG A 436 -6.97 -17.36 8.56
N ASN A 437 -8.07 -16.61 8.72
CA ASN A 437 -9.03 -16.77 9.80
C ASN A 437 -10.19 -17.72 9.44
N ASN A 438 -10.06 -18.48 8.35
CA ASN A 438 -10.93 -19.59 7.95
C ASN A 438 -12.40 -19.18 7.72
N ARG A 439 -12.62 -17.99 7.16
CA ARG A 439 -13.95 -17.52 6.68
C ARG A 439 -14.23 -18.09 5.30
N VAL A 440 -13.26 -17.96 4.40
CA VAL A 440 -13.20 -18.64 3.11
C VAL A 440 -12.08 -19.68 3.11
N SER A 441 -11.86 -20.34 1.98
CA SER A 441 -10.79 -21.31 1.79
C SER A 441 -9.75 -20.91 0.74
N ARG A 442 -9.91 -19.72 0.12
CA ARG A 442 -9.06 -19.16 -0.94
C ARG A 442 -9.26 -17.66 -1.05
N SER A 443 -8.22 -16.95 -1.49
CA SER A 443 -8.25 -15.52 -1.82
C SER A 443 -9.45 -15.17 -2.70
N ARG A 444 -10.07 -14.02 -2.47
CA ARG A 444 -11.39 -13.65 -2.97
C ARG A 444 -11.43 -12.19 -3.43
N LEU A 445 -11.47 -12.01 -4.74
CA LEU A 445 -11.82 -10.73 -5.34
C LEU A 445 -13.35 -10.51 -5.30
N LEU A 446 -13.79 -9.46 -4.59
CA LEU A 446 -15.17 -9.02 -4.53
C LEU A 446 -15.44 -7.95 -5.60
N VAL A 447 -16.55 -8.08 -6.33
CA VAL A 447 -16.94 -7.17 -7.41
C VAL A 447 -18.28 -6.52 -7.09
N TRP A 448 -18.24 -5.26 -6.71
CA TRP A 448 -19.42 -4.43 -6.41
C TRP A 448 -19.91 -3.71 -7.67
N ASP A 449 -21.22 -3.66 -7.87
CA ASP A 449 -21.88 -2.87 -8.90
C ASP A 449 -22.49 -1.60 -8.27
N LEU A 450 -21.81 -0.48 -8.51
CA LEU A 450 -22.16 0.87 -8.08
C LEU A 450 -22.91 1.60 -9.21
N THR A 451 -23.94 0.95 -9.74
CA THR A 451 -24.93 1.58 -10.65
C THR A 451 -25.75 2.66 -9.94
N ASP A 452 -25.90 2.52 -8.63
CA ASP A 452 -26.59 3.38 -7.68
C ASP A 452 -25.66 3.49 -6.46
N LEU A 453 -25.33 4.71 -6.01
CA LEU A 453 -24.42 4.92 -4.88
C LEU A 453 -25.11 4.81 -3.51
N ASP A 454 -26.45 4.88 -3.47
CA ASP A 454 -27.25 4.70 -2.24
C ASP A 454 -27.51 3.22 -1.93
N ASP A 455 -27.45 2.31 -2.93
CA ASP A 455 -27.61 0.85 -2.76
C ASP A 455 -26.50 0.01 -3.45
N PRO A 456 -25.24 -0.01 -2.93
CA PRO A 456 -24.15 -0.82 -3.50
C PRO A 456 -24.41 -2.33 -3.43
N VAL A 457 -24.46 -2.99 -4.60
CA VAL A 457 -24.73 -4.44 -4.69
C VAL A 457 -23.45 -5.24 -4.94
N LEU A 458 -23.17 -6.25 -4.11
CA LEU A 458 -22.14 -7.25 -4.41
C LEU A 458 -22.63 -8.10 -5.59
N ALA A 459 -22.09 -7.86 -6.78
CA ALA A 459 -22.53 -8.51 -8.01
C ALA A 459 -21.88 -9.88 -8.20
N LYS A 460 -20.63 -10.06 -7.74
CA LYS A 460 -19.91 -11.33 -7.83
C LYS A 460 -18.74 -11.46 -6.87
N GLU A 461 -18.44 -12.70 -6.50
CA GLU A 461 -17.20 -13.12 -5.84
C GLU A 461 -16.38 -14.00 -6.79
N HIS A 462 -15.07 -13.81 -6.84
CA HIS A 462 -14.13 -14.60 -7.64
C HIS A 462 -13.05 -15.18 -6.75
N LEU A 463 -13.06 -16.51 -6.58
CA LEU A 463 -12.05 -17.21 -5.81
C LEU A 463 -10.80 -17.51 -6.66
N GLY A 464 -9.63 -17.27 -6.07
CA GLY A 464 -8.33 -17.63 -6.61
C GLY A 464 -8.07 -19.14 -6.64
N PRO A 465 -6.86 -19.55 -7.06
CA PRO A 465 -6.44 -20.95 -7.06
C PRO A 465 -5.85 -21.42 -5.72
N THR A 466 -5.46 -20.51 -4.85
CA THR A 466 -4.58 -20.70 -3.68
C THR A 466 -5.22 -20.28 -2.35
N GLU A 467 -4.58 -20.62 -1.23
CA GLU A 467 -4.96 -20.21 0.12
C GLU A 467 -4.18 -18.97 0.60
N ALA A 468 -3.30 -18.40 -0.23
CA ALA A 468 -2.54 -17.18 0.05
C ALA A 468 -3.44 -15.95 0.25
N ILE A 469 -3.00 -15.04 1.12
CA ILE A 469 -3.75 -13.85 1.52
C ILE A 469 -3.76 -12.81 0.40
N ASP A 470 -4.93 -12.26 0.08
CA ASP A 470 -5.02 -11.11 -0.82
C ASP A 470 -4.87 -9.73 -0.13
N HIS A 471 -4.28 -8.79 -0.88
CA HIS A 471 -3.88 -7.46 -0.42
C HIS A 471 -4.06 -6.43 -1.56
N ASN A 472 -3.35 -5.29 -1.54
CA ASN A 472 -3.52 -4.14 -2.44
C ASN A 472 -3.78 -4.50 -3.92
N LEU A 473 -4.83 -3.92 -4.49
CA LEU A 473 -5.21 -4.04 -5.90
C LEU A 473 -5.46 -2.66 -6.53
N TYR A 474 -5.07 -2.50 -7.80
CA TYR A 474 -5.23 -1.24 -8.54
C TYR A 474 -5.67 -1.48 -9.98
N VAL A 475 -6.53 -0.61 -10.51
CA VAL A 475 -6.99 -0.67 -11.92
C VAL A 475 -6.15 0.24 -12.81
N HIS A 476 -5.74 -0.29 -13.95
CA HIS A 476 -5.21 0.49 -15.07
C HIS A 476 -5.50 -0.21 -16.42
N GLU A 477 -6.02 0.52 -17.41
CA GLU A 477 -6.25 0.05 -18.79
C GLU A 477 -7.06 -1.26 -18.92
N ASN A 478 -8.16 -1.37 -18.17
CA ASN A 478 -8.97 -2.60 -18.06
C ASN A 478 -8.19 -3.82 -17.54
N ARG A 479 -7.18 -3.61 -16.69
CA ARG A 479 -6.53 -4.64 -15.89
C ARG A 479 -6.57 -4.30 -14.41
N ILE A 480 -6.71 -5.31 -13.55
CA ILE A 480 -6.38 -5.21 -12.13
C ILE A 480 -4.96 -5.74 -11.95
N TYR A 481 -4.10 -4.98 -11.28
CA TYR A 481 -2.81 -5.43 -10.76
C TYR A 481 -3.00 -5.68 -9.27
N TYR A 482 -2.76 -6.92 -8.81
CA TYR A 482 -3.25 -7.43 -7.53
C TYR A 482 -2.13 -8.13 -6.77
N SER A 483 -1.68 -7.54 -5.66
CA SER A 483 -0.70 -8.13 -4.76
C SER A 483 -1.37 -9.14 -3.84
N ASN A 484 -0.83 -10.37 -3.81
CA ASN A 484 -1.39 -11.52 -3.09
C ASN A 484 -0.32 -12.16 -2.17
N TYR A 485 0.49 -11.34 -1.50
CA TYR A 485 1.58 -11.77 -0.60
C TYR A 485 2.42 -12.91 -1.17
N ALA A 486 2.36 -14.10 -0.56
CA ALA A 486 3.10 -15.31 -0.95
C ALA A 486 2.74 -15.85 -2.35
N PHE A 487 1.65 -15.39 -2.98
CA PHE A 487 1.29 -15.75 -4.36
C PHE A 487 1.65 -14.65 -5.39
N GLY A 488 2.41 -13.64 -4.96
CA GLY A 488 3.03 -12.63 -5.83
C GLY A 488 2.04 -11.62 -6.44
N VAL A 489 2.39 -11.09 -7.61
CA VAL A 489 1.52 -10.18 -8.37
C VAL A 489 0.70 -10.99 -9.37
N ARG A 490 -0.63 -10.84 -9.27
CA ARG A 490 -1.61 -11.35 -10.24
C ARG A 490 -2.10 -10.20 -11.09
N ILE A 491 -2.26 -10.41 -12.39
CA ILE A 491 -2.82 -9.42 -13.32
C ILE A 491 -4.09 -9.99 -13.91
N LEU A 492 -5.22 -9.29 -13.77
CA LEU A 492 -6.53 -9.76 -14.23
C LEU A 492 -7.08 -8.84 -15.33
N ASP A 493 -7.39 -9.38 -16.51
CA ASP A 493 -8.17 -8.69 -17.55
C ASP A 493 -9.61 -8.50 -17.07
N ILE A 494 -10.08 -7.25 -17.10
CA ILE A 494 -11.43 -6.81 -16.73
C ILE A 494 -12.16 -6.12 -17.89
N SER A 495 -11.80 -6.44 -19.14
CA SER A 495 -12.56 -6.03 -20.34
C SER A 495 -14.02 -6.49 -20.32
N ASP A 496 -14.33 -7.50 -19.50
CA ASP A 496 -15.66 -7.80 -18.96
C ASP A 496 -15.60 -7.52 -17.44
N PRO A 497 -16.00 -6.32 -16.97
CA PRO A 497 -15.73 -5.86 -15.61
C PRO A 497 -16.31 -6.76 -14.50
N ALA A 498 -17.42 -7.45 -14.78
CA ALA A 498 -18.06 -8.38 -13.85
C ALA A 498 -17.44 -9.79 -13.91
N ASN A 499 -16.49 -10.05 -14.82
CA ASN A 499 -15.87 -11.35 -15.00
C ASN A 499 -14.34 -11.30 -15.24
N PRO A 500 -13.53 -10.84 -14.24
CA PRO A 500 -12.07 -10.84 -14.32
C PRO A 500 -11.45 -12.20 -14.68
N ARG A 501 -10.31 -12.19 -15.39
CA ARG A 501 -9.57 -13.41 -15.82
C ARG A 501 -8.06 -13.19 -15.79
N GLU A 502 -7.27 -14.20 -15.41
CA GLU A 502 -5.81 -14.07 -15.31
C GLU A 502 -5.15 -13.75 -16.67
N ALA A 503 -4.55 -12.55 -16.75
CA ALA A 503 -3.88 -11.97 -17.90
C ALA A 503 -2.35 -12.04 -17.81
N GLY A 504 -1.83 -12.50 -16.68
CA GLY A 504 -0.41 -12.75 -16.41
C GLY A 504 -0.15 -12.78 -14.90
N TYR A 505 1.03 -13.24 -14.49
CA TYR A 505 1.48 -13.18 -13.11
C TYR A 505 3.01 -13.15 -13.01
N PHE A 506 3.50 -12.66 -11.87
CA PHE A 506 4.89 -12.79 -11.46
C PHE A 506 4.95 -13.18 -9.97
N ASP A 507 5.58 -14.30 -9.68
CA ASP A 507 5.67 -14.83 -8.31
C ASP A 507 7.00 -14.43 -7.67
N THR A 508 6.94 -13.67 -6.57
CA THR A 508 8.13 -13.16 -5.87
C THR A 508 8.59 -14.08 -4.72
N VAL A 509 7.81 -15.11 -4.36
CA VAL A 509 8.11 -16.07 -3.28
C VAL A 509 7.75 -17.50 -3.73
N PRO A 510 8.48 -18.07 -4.70
CA PRO A 510 8.20 -19.40 -5.25
C PRO A 510 8.24 -20.57 -4.26
N GLU A 511 8.70 -20.33 -3.02
CA GLU A 511 8.81 -21.34 -1.98
C GLU A 511 7.46 -21.84 -1.44
N HIS A 512 6.41 -21.00 -1.41
CA HIS A 512 5.09 -21.34 -0.86
C HIS A 512 3.99 -20.37 -1.31
N ASN A 513 2.72 -20.80 -1.22
CA ASN A 513 1.53 -20.02 -1.57
C ASN A 513 0.40 -20.20 -0.53
N ASP A 514 0.77 -20.16 0.74
CA ASP A 514 -0.11 -20.28 1.91
C ASP A 514 -0.34 -18.91 2.61
N THR A 515 -0.97 -18.92 3.79
CA THR A 515 -1.46 -17.74 4.52
C THR A 515 -0.35 -16.94 5.24
N ASN A 516 0.82 -16.80 4.63
CA ASN A 516 1.90 -15.91 5.08
C ASN A 516 1.76 -14.49 4.49
N LEU A 517 2.42 -13.53 5.14
CA LEU A 517 2.36 -12.09 4.86
C LEU A 517 3.68 -11.53 4.29
N ASP A 518 4.56 -12.41 3.80
CA ASP A 518 5.72 -12.03 3.01
C ASP A 518 5.37 -12.01 1.50
N GLY A 519 6.34 -11.71 0.63
CA GLY A 519 6.06 -11.55 -0.79
C GLY A 519 5.40 -10.21 -1.14
N SER A 520 4.62 -10.19 -2.22
CA SER A 520 4.15 -8.95 -2.85
C SER A 520 3.17 -8.18 -1.95
N TRP A 521 3.59 -6.99 -1.52
CA TRP A 521 2.81 -6.08 -0.69
C TRP A 521 1.95 -5.16 -1.56
N SER A 522 2.55 -4.44 -2.51
CA SER A 522 1.83 -3.49 -3.36
C SER A 522 2.45 -3.39 -4.75
N THR A 523 1.73 -2.75 -5.68
CA THR A 523 2.10 -2.67 -7.10
C THR A 523 1.68 -1.33 -7.72
N TYR A 524 2.61 -0.62 -8.36
CA TYR A 524 2.33 0.62 -9.10
C TYR A 524 2.39 0.36 -10.64
N PRO A 525 1.24 0.37 -11.35
CA PRO A 525 1.18 0.05 -12.78
C PRO A 525 1.18 1.23 -13.77
N TRP A 526 1.17 2.50 -13.33
CA TRP A 526 0.84 3.65 -14.19
C TRP A 526 2.04 4.30 -14.93
N PHE A 527 3.12 3.58 -15.21
CA PHE A 527 4.27 4.12 -15.95
C PHE A 527 4.05 4.13 -17.47
N GLU A 528 4.26 5.28 -18.14
CA GLU A 528 4.08 5.43 -19.60
C GLU A 528 4.98 4.50 -20.42
N SER A 529 6.11 4.04 -19.87
CA SER A 529 6.99 3.06 -20.49
C SER A 529 6.41 1.63 -20.58
N GLY A 530 5.21 1.38 -20.03
CA GLY A 530 4.63 0.04 -19.90
C GLY A 530 5.44 -0.88 -18.98
N LEU A 531 6.15 -0.29 -18.02
CA LEU A 531 6.66 -0.97 -16.84
C LEU A 531 5.62 -0.95 -15.74
N PHE A 532 5.76 -1.85 -14.78
CA PHE A 532 5.16 -1.71 -13.46
C PHE A 532 6.17 -2.14 -12.40
N VAL A 533 5.97 -1.70 -11.17
CA VAL A 533 6.85 -2.04 -10.05
C VAL A 533 6.07 -2.63 -8.90
N THR A 534 6.64 -3.62 -8.23
CA THR A 534 6.07 -4.19 -7.00
C THR A 534 7.09 -4.18 -5.88
N SER A 535 6.64 -3.89 -4.67
CA SER A 535 7.37 -4.11 -3.44
C SER A 535 7.06 -5.51 -2.91
N SER A 536 8.09 -6.27 -2.58
CA SER A 536 8.00 -7.61 -2.03
C SER A 536 8.74 -7.66 -0.70
N TRP A 537 8.01 -7.84 0.39
CA TRP A 537 8.38 -7.66 1.81
C TRP A 537 9.87 -7.82 2.15
N ASP A 538 10.45 -9.01 1.95
CA ASP A 538 11.86 -9.35 2.24
C ASP A 538 12.77 -9.33 0.99
N LYS A 539 12.19 -9.37 -0.21
CA LYS A 539 12.92 -9.44 -1.50
C LYS A 539 13.28 -8.07 -2.07
N GLY A 540 12.59 -7.00 -1.66
CA GLY A 540 12.80 -5.62 -2.11
C GLY A 540 11.91 -5.19 -3.28
N LEU A 541 12.49 -4.47 -4.24
CA LEU A 541 11.81 -3.92 -5.41
C LEU A 541 11.96 -4.87 -6.61
N PHE A 542 10.87 -5.18 -7.31
CA PHE A 542 10.91 -5.74 -8.66
C PHE A 542 10.43 -4.71 -9.68
N VAL A 543 11.14 -4.62 -10.81
CA VAL A 543 10.76 -3.86 -11.99
C VAL A 543 10.34 -4.85 -13.07
N LEU A 544 9.08 -4.77 -13.51
CA LEU A 544 8.40 -5.80 -14.29
C LEU A 544 7.77 -5.20 -15.57
N ARG A 545 7.51 -6.05 -16.56
CA ARG A 545 6.77 -5.68 -17.78
C ARG A 545 5.81 -6.78 -18.21
N LEU A 546 4.59 -6.41 -18.58
CA LEU A 546 3.62 -7.33 -19.15
C LEU A 546 3.82 -7.46 -20.67
N GLN A 547 3.86 -8.69 -21.18
CA GLN A 547 3.91 -8.99 -22.61
C GLN A 547 2.62 -8.54 -23.31
N GLN A 548 2.75 -8.11 -24.57
CA GLN A 548 1.67 -7.56 -25.42
C GLN A 548 0.97 -8.62 -26.26
#